data_AF-A0ABD2AF99-F1
#
_entry.id   AF-A0ABD2AF99-F1
#
_cell.length_a   1.000
_cell.length_b   1.000
_cell.length_c   1.000
_cell.angle_alpha   90.00
_cell.angle_beta   90.00
_cell.angle_gamma   90.00
#
_symmetry.space_group_name_H-M   'P 1'
#
loop_
_entity.id
_entity.type
_entity.pdbx_description
1 polymer ?
#
loop_
_entity_poly.entity_id
_entity_poly.type
_entity_poly.pdbx_seq_one_letter_code
_entity_poly.pdbx_strand_id
1 'polypeptide(L)'
;MHLWAAENPHWLRQVKHQKQWSVNVWCDIIGDKIIGPYFINGNLNDNIYANFMKDTLGLLLEELLLFTRQTMWYQHDGCLAH
;
A
#
# COMPACT_ATOMS: atom_id res chain seq x y z
N MET A 1 -28.78 0.08 20.64
CA MET A 1 -28.74 -0.25 22.09
C MET A 1 -27.77 0.71 22.74
N HIS A 2 -28.28 1.66 23.53
CA HIS A 2 -27.47 2.54 24.37
C HIS A 2 -27.64 2.07 25.82
N LEU A 3 -26.52 1.89 26.51
CA LEU A 3 -26.50 1.56 27.93
C LEU A 3 -26.09 2.82 28.68
N TRP A 4 -26.97 3.37 29.50
CA TRP A 4 -26.64 4.43 30.44
C TRP A 4 -26.51 3.80 31.82
N ALA A 5 -25.35 3.99 32.46
CA ALA A 5 -25.07 3.50 33.80
C ALA A 5 -24.39 4.63 34.60
N ALA A 6 -24.71 4.71 35.90
CA ALA A 6 -24.14 5.71 36.81
C ALA A 6 -22.64 5.47 37.08
N GLU A 7 -22.19 4.22 36.96
CA GLU A 7 -20.80 3.81 37.11
C GLU A 7 -20.37 2.97 35.91
N ASN A 8 -19.08 3.02 35.55
CA ASN A 8 -18.55 2.33 34.38
C ASN A 8 -18.65 0.80 34.55
N PRO A 9 -19.48 0.09 33.76
CA PRO A 9 -19.73 -1.34 33.97
C PRO A 9 -18.59 -2.25 33.48
N HIS A 10 -17.45 -1.69 33.04
CA HIS A 10 -16.37 -2.41 32.35
C HIS A 10 -16.87 -3.26 31.17
N TRP A 11 -17.99 -2.85 30.56
CA TRP A 11 -18.63 -3.60 29.51
C TRP A 11 -17.84 -3.48 28.21
N LEU A 12 -17.32 -4.61 27.73
CA LEU A 12 -16.67 -4.73 26.43
C LEU A 12 -17.67 -5.30 25.44
N ARG A 13 -17.95 -4.53 24.39
CA ARG A 13 -18.72 -5.01 23.24
C ARG A 13 -17.77 -5.45 22.14
N GLN A 14 -17.83 -6.72 21.77
CA GLN A 14 -17.25 -7.17 20.52
C GLN A 14 -18.08 -6.57 19.36
N VAL A 15 -17.64 -5.44 18.85
CA VAL A 15 -18.14 -4.91 17.58
C VAL A 15 -17.51 -5.74 16.47
N LYS A 16 -18.34 -6.37 15.62
CA LYS A 16 -17.86 -6.80 14.29
C LYS A 16 -17.25 -5.55 13.66
N HIS A 17 -15.98 -5.64 13.27
CA HIS A 17 -15.17 -4.58 12.67
C HIS A 17 -16.05 -3.48 12.05
N GLN A 18 -15.89 -2.23 12.51
CA GLN A 18 -16.36 -1.09 11.74
C GLN A 18 -15.95 -1.33 10.28
N LYS A 19 -16.88 -1.22 9.32
CA LYS A 19 -16.65 -1.57 7.91
C LYS A 19 -15.36 -0.90 7.44
N GLN A 20 -14.26 -1.63 7.43
CA GLN A 20 -12.94 -1.06 7.24
C GLN A 20 -12.74 -0.92 5.73
N TRP A 21 -12.73 0.31 5.24
CA TRP A 21 -12.27 0.58 3.90
C TRP A 21 -10.75 0.53 3.90
N SER A 22 -10.18 -0.34 3.09
CA SER A 22 -8.76 -0.43 2.84
C SER A 22 -8.47 -0.02 1.40
N VAL A 23 -7.30 0.56 1.18
CA VAL A 23 -6.73 0.82 -0.13
C VAL A 23 -5.37 0.15 -0.21
N ASN A 24 -5.02 -0.37 -1.38
CA ASN A 24 -3.70 -0.90 -1.65
C ASN A 24 -2.85 0.20 -2.29
N VAL A 25 -1.64 0.38 -1.79
CA VAL A 25 -0.73 1.44 -2.23
C VAL A 25 0.64 0.82 -2.48
N TRP A 26 1.23 1.16 -3.61
CA TRP A 26 2.63 0.92 -3.89
C TRP A 26 3.42 2.22 -3.70
N CYS A 27 4.60 2.11 -3.12
CA CYS A 27 5.53 3.21 -2.92
C CYS A 27 6.93 2.62 -2.80
N ASP A 28 7.93 3.34 -3.29
CA ASP A 28 9.33 2.93 -3.21
C ASP A 28 10.20 4.04 -2.61
N ILE A 29 11.38 3.67 -2.15
CA ILE A 29 12.35 4.57 -1.53
C ILE A 29 13.70 4.37 -2.20
N ILE A 30 14.30 5.46 -2.68
CA ILE A 30 15.65 5.47 -3.22
C ILE A 30 16.46 6.60 -2.61
N GLY A 31 17.46 6.24 -1.80
CA GLY A 31 18.24 7.20 -1.02
C GLY A 31 17.36 7.98 -0.06
N ASP A 32 17.25 9.29 -0.27
CA ASP A 32 16.43 10.23 0.50
C ASP A 32 15.08 10.56 -0.18
N LYS A 33 14.76 9.90 -1.30
CA LYS A 33 13.56 10.16 -2.09
C LYS A 33 12.53 9.07 -1.94
N ILE A 34 11.27 9.49 -1.93
CA ILE A 34 10.09 8.62 -2.01
C ILE A 34 9.56 8.69 -3.44
N ILE A 35 9.27 7.53 -4.04
CA ILE A 35 8.69 7.38 -5.38
C ILE A 35 7.27 6.80 -5.25
N GLY A 36 6.32 7.37 -5.99
CA GLY A 36 4.88 7.13 -5.80
C GLY A 36 4.23 8.23 -4.94
N PRO A 37 3.11 7.96 -4.21
CA PRO A 37 2.37 6.70 -4.10
C PRO A 37 1.53 6.37 -5.35
N TYR A 38 1.42 5.08 -5.67
CA TYR A 38 0.48 4.57 -6.67
C TYR A 38 -0.64 3.77 -6.00
N PHE A 39 -1.88 4.21 -6.20
CA PHE A 39 -3.05 3.54 -5.64
C PHE A 39 -3.50 2.41 -6.55
N ILE A 40 -3.47 1.19 -6.02
CA ILE A 40 -3.88 -0.02 -6.71
C ILE A 40 -5.38 -0.22 -6.47
N ASN A 41 -6.14 -0.30 -7.58
CA ASN A 41 -7.57 -0.53 -7.51
C ASN A 41 -7.88 -2.00 -7.18
N GLY A 42 -8.60 -2.21 -6.08
CA GLY A 42 -8.96 -3.56 -5.63
C GLY A 42 -7.79 -4.29 -4.98
N ASN A 43 -7.89 -5.63 -4.91
CA ASN A 43 -6.89 -6.47 -4.27
C ASN A 43 -5.69 -6.72 -5.21
N LEU A 44 -4.48 -6.57 -4.67
CA LEU A 44 -3.25 -6.89 -5.37
C LEU A 44 -3.23 -8.37 -5.81
N ASN A 45 -2.86 -8.60 -7.06
CA ASN A 45 -2.57 -9.92 -7.63
C ASN A 45 -1.49 -9.77 -8.71
N ASP A 46 -0.95 -10.91 -9.15
CA ASP A 46 0.20 -11.00 -10.04
C ASP A 46 -0.03 -10.24 -11.35
N ASN A 47 -1.24 -10.30 -11.93
CA ASN A 47 -1.55 -9.62 -13.19
C ASN A 47 -1.65 -8.10 -13.00
N ILE A 48 -2.28 -7.64 -11.93
CA ILE A 48 -2.33 -6.21 -11.60
C ILE A 48 -0.91 -5.69 -11.36
N TYR A 49 -0.09 -6.45 -10.64
CA TYR A 49 1.29 -6.07 -10.35
C TYR A 49 2.15 -6.03 -11.61
N ALA A 50 2.07 -7.05 -12.46
CA ALA A 50 2.79 -7.10 -13.73
C ALA A 50 2.44 -5.93 -14.66
N ASN A 51 1.16 -5.56 -14.74
CA ASN A 51 0.72 -4.40 -15.52
C ASN A 51 1.24 -3.08 -14.92
N PHE A 52 1.22 -2.94 -13.59
CA PHE A 52 1.83 -1.79 -12.91
C PHE A 52 3.33 -1.68 -13.24
N MET A 53 4.08 -2.79 -13.14
CA MET A 53 5.51 -2.85 -13.42
C MET A 53 5.84 -2.46 -14.86
N LYS A 54 5.01 -2.90 -15.82
CA LYS A 54 5.24 -2.66 -17.24
C LYS A 54 4.86 -1.25 -17.68
N ASP A 55 3.68 -0.78 -17.25
CA ASP A 55 3.04 0.40 -17.86
C ASP A 55 3.10 1.64 -16.96
N THR A 56 3.37 1.49 -15.66
CA THR A 56 3.30 2.60 -14.68
C THR A 56 4.63 2.86 -13.99
N LEU A 57 5.35 1.81 -13.56
CA LEU A 57 6.58 1.98 -12.77
C LEU A 57 7.61 2.85 -13.49
N GLY A 58 7.82 2.64 -14.79
CA GLY A 58 8.74 3.44 -15.59
C GLY A 58 8.45 4.94 -15.54
N LEU A 59 7.16 5.32 -15.59
CA LEU A 59 6.71 6.71 -15.52
C LEU A 59 7.00 7.33 -14.14
N LEU A 60 6.76 6.57 -13.06
CA LEU A 60 7.05 7.03 -11.70
C LEU A 60 8.55 7.26 -11.47
N LEU A 61 9.39 6.50 -12.16
CA LEU A 61 10.84 6.62 -12.05
C LEU A 61 11.42 7.75 -12.93
N GLU A 62 10.63 8.44 -13.77
CA GLU A 62 11.17 9.47 -14.68
C GLU A 62 11.81 10.66 -13.95
N GLU A 63 11.37 10.95 -12.73
CA GLU A 63 11.97 12.00 -11.88
C GLU A 63 13.40 11.67 -11.42
N LEU A 64 13.80 10.40 -11.54
CA LEU A 64 15.15 9.97 -11.24
C LEU A 64 16.09 10.23 -12.42
N LEU A 65 17.31 10.66 -12.09
CA LEU A 65 18.39 10.77 -13.04
C LEU A 65 18.57 9.44 -13.79
N LEU A 66 18.86 9.53 -15.09
CA LEU A 66 19.01 8.35 -15.95
C LEU A 66 20.07 7.38 -15.40
N PHE A 67 21.19 7.91 -14.89
CA PHE A 67 22.23 7.11 -14.26
C PHE A 67 21.70 6.29 -13.07
N THR A 68 20.88 6.90 -12.21
CA THR A 68 20.26 6.20 -11.08
C THR A 68 19.36 5.07 -11.56
N ARG A 69 18.50 5.33 -12.56
CA ARG A 69 17.62 4.31 -13.13
C ARG A 69 18.37 3.12 -13.74
N GLN A 70 19.53 3.36 -14.34
CA GLN A 70 20.34 2.32 -14.99
C GLN A 70 21.18 1.50 -14.01
N THR A 71 21.43 2.01 -12.80
CA THR A 71 22.35 1.40 -11.83
C THR A 71 21.70 0.98 -10.52
N MET A 72 20.45 1.37 -10.30
CA MET A 72 19.70 0.95 -9.12
C MET A 72 19.37 -0.54 -9.15
N TRP A 73 19.24 -1.11 -7.95
CA TRP A 73 18.71 -2.44 -7.75
C TRP A 73 17.25 -2.33 -7.36
N TYR A 74 16.44 -3.25 -7.87
CA TYR A 74 15.03 -3.31 -7.55
C TYR A 74 14.77 -4.44 -6.55
N GLN A 75 14.11 -4.13 -5.43
CA GLN A 75 13.98 -5.04 -4.29
C GLN A 75 12.52 -5.18 -3.85
N HIS A 76 12.09 -6.43 -3.66
CA HIS A 76 10.79 -6.80 -3.12
C HIS A 76 10.90 -7.81 -1.98
N ASP A 77 9.82 -7.94 -1.20
CA ASP A 77 9.62 -9.10 -0.36
C ASP A 77 9.16 -10.31 -1.21
N GLY A 78 8.99 -11.46 -0.56
CA GLY A 78 8.50 -12.69 -1.21
C GLY A 78 6.98 -12.77 -1.35
N CYS A 79 6.27 -11.64 -1.48
CA CYS A 79 4.82 -11.66 -1.71
C CYS A 79 4.50 -12.40 -3.02
N LEU A 80 3.40 -13.17 -3.03
CA LEU A 80 3.01 -13.98 -4.19
C LEU A 80 2.80 -13.16 -5.47
N ALA A 81 2.36 -11.91 -5.34
CA ALA A 81 2.09 -11.04 -6.48
C ALA A 81 3.35 -10.45 -7.13
N HIS A 82 4.52 -10.57 -6.49
CA HIS A 82 5.79 -10.00 -6.95
C HIS A 82 6.53 -10.89 -7.95
#